data_AF-A0A1R4LGL8-F1
#
_entry.id   AF-A0A1R4LGL8-F1
#
_cell.length_a   1.000
_cell.length_b   1.000
_cell.length_c   1.000
_cell.angle_alpha   90.00
_cell.angle_beta   90.00
_cell.angle_gamma   90.00
#
_symmetry.space_group_name_H-M   'P 1'
#
loop_
_entity.id
_entity.type
_entity.pdbx_description
1 polymer ?
#
loop_
_entity_poly.entity_id
_entity_poly.type
_entity_poly.pdbx_seq_one_letter_code
_entity_poly.pdbx_strand_id
1 'polypeptide(L)'
;MSNLILKSLLVYSPSDEKGFYTDFSESVNIVHGRNTSGKSTLIQSVIYAMGINYSKDHLSDINNDGVFFRLDCVLKDNEEYYELVFVRSDDTLVLKKGSEPPIRFDGINSNNSFEYGRYKDIFSKLIGFDLVLQKQSELIGAPLEAALLPYYVSQSVGWVYIRESIGDYRFYKDFKFDYLDYYLGIENGHERINKYNLEKEKKELKFELSQLNSYEDKKEDFKVSKLLDDRFKGEAESYLENYQHLNKDLSEKETEHTKLCNKLSLLRGRQKVLTQIIANIKNQKPKIDQCPTCNQSLPGDLEEFYLYSQDINDALKEKDNVKEQIKKIAAKLNSVENAISISRTKIEKDYALLRNLKASDITFDSWLDHNANLRMLKNIATKKTSCKKRIDEIDDDIGKIGNGIDIDVLRRVKEKEFFSIFKRNVLALGAQLPKENKYHNLYSLSSFPCQGVELHKLLMAYNFSFYEMVMKNQNVHSFPFLLDAIFKEDIDTESRGNIFNFLSHETKSSGQIIFSVAEYKGDETSLVPLFDVEAIKSQYFTADTKLICIGDSKTKRSFLSKSAVIDSELINDTISFLEVV
;
A
#
# COMPACT_ATOMS: atom_id res chain seq x y z
N MET A 1 -4.56 16.91 15.08
CA MET A 1 -4.79 17.64 13.81
C MET A 1 -3.46 18.14 13.32
N SER A 2 -3.02 17.67 12.15
CA SER A 2 -1.79 18.12 11.51
C SER A 2 -2.03 19.45 10.80
N ASN A 3 -1.33 20.51 11.23
CA ASN A 3 -1.43 21.85 10.65
C ASN A 3 -0.07 22.31 10.13
N LEU A 4 0.01 22.54 8.82
CA LEU A 4 1.24 23.01 8.18
C LEU A 4 1.26 24.54 8.07
N ILE A 5 2.35 25.16 8.49
CA ILE A 5 2.56 26.61 8.49
C ILE A 5 3.81 26.92 7.70
N LEU A 6 3.74 27.79 6.69
CA LEU A 6 4.92 28.23 5.94
C LEU A 6 5.75 29.21 6.77
N LYS A 7 7.08 29.08 6.68
CA LYS A 7 8.03 29.98 7.34
C LYS A 7 8.81 30.81 6.33
N SER A 8 9.41 30.19 5.33
CA SER A 8 10.17 30.89 4.29
C SER A 8 10.15 30.14 2.97
N LEU A 9 10.41 30.85 1.88
CA LEU A 9 10.65 30.29 0.55
C LEU A 9 11.90 30.91 -0.04
N LEU A 10 12.84 30.06 -0.46
CA LEU A 10 13.99 30.39 -1.30
C LEU A 10 13.81 29.76 -2.68
N VAL A 11 14.02 30.53 -3.74
CA VAL A 11 14.18 30.03 -5.11
C VAL A 11 15.47 30.61 -5.66
N TYR A 12 16.40 29.77 -6.10
CA TYR A 12 17.72 30.22 -6.50
C TYR A 12 18.22 29.51 -7.74
N SER A 13 18.80 30.30 -8.64
CA SER A 13 19.48 29.86 -9.85
C SER A 13 20.99 30.09 -9.69
N PRO A 14 21.79 29.03 -9.47
CA PRO A 14 23.25 29.12 -9.40
C PRO A 14 23.88 29.59 -10.71
N SER A 15 23.32 29.18 -11.85
CA SER A 15 23.84 29.50 -13.18
C SER A 15 23.72 30.99 -13.51
N ASP A 16 22.61 31.61 -13.11
CA ASP A 16 22.34 33.02 -13.37
C ASP A 16 22.70 33.96 -12.20
N GLU A 17 23.09 33.40 -11.04
CA GLU A 17 23.24 34.09 -9.76
C GLU A 17 22.03 34.97 -9.41
N LYS A 18 20.83 34.44 -9.68
CA LYS A 18 19.56 35.10 -9.41
C LYS A 18 18.76 34.31 -8.40
N GLY A 19 17.99 34.99 -7.57
CA GLY A 19 17.09 34.30 -6.67
C GLY A 19 16.00 35.19 -6.13
N PHE A 20 15.16 34.55 -5.31
CA PHE A 20 14.06 35.13 -4.57
C PHE A 20 14.04 34.52 -3.18
N TYR A 21 13.93 35.35 -2.15
CA TYR A 21 13.76 34.91 -0.76
C TYR A 21 12.67 35.73 -0.09
N THR A 22 11.81 35.08 0.67
CA THR A 22 10.86 35.75 1.57
C THR A 22 10.53 34.88 2.76
N ASP A 23 10.28 35.53 3.89
CA ASP A 23 9.60 34.94 5.04
C ASP A 23 8.09 35.17 4.95
N PHE A 24 7.33 34.27 5.58
CA PHE A 24 5.89 34.37 5.74
C PHE A 24 5.53 34.73 7.19
N SER A 25 4.52 35.57 7.37
CA SER A 25 3.82 35.73 8.65
C SER A 25 2.94 34.52 8.90
N GLU A 26 2.75 34.16 10.17
CA GLU A 26 1.82 33.09 10.59
C GLU A 26 0.34 33.46 10.37
N SER A 27 0.05 34.75 10.19
CA SER A 27 -1.30 35.26 9.93
C SER A 27 -1.52 35.51 8.43
N VAL A 28 -1.50 36.78 8.00
CA VAL A 28 -1.85 37.19 6.64
C VAL A 28 -0.60 37.60 5.86
N ASN A 29 -0.53 37.11 4.62
CA ASN A 29 0.52 37.42 3.67
C ASN A 29 -0.10 37.95 2.38
N ILE A 30 0.18 39.22 2.05
CA ILE A 30 -0.30 39.86 0.83
C ILE A 30 0.83 39.91 -0.19
N VAL A 31 0.71 39.11 -1.24
CA VAL A 31 1.66 39.09 -2.36
C VAL A 31 1.22 40.13 -3.38
N HIS A 32 2.04 41.13 -3.64
CA HIS A 32 1.68 42.25 -4.52
C HIS A 32 2.76 42.59 -5.53
N GLY A 33 2.35 43.32 -6.57
CA GLY A 33 3.23 43.73 -7.66
C GLY A 33 2.51 43.77 -9.00
N ARG A 34 3.23 44.21 -10.04
CA ARG A 34 2.67 44.43 -11.38
C ARG A 34 2.11 43.14 -11.98
N ASN A 35 1.14 43.25 -12.88
CA ASN A 35 0.75 42.08 -13.67
C ASN A 35 1.97 41.51 -14.40
N THR A 36 2.08 40.18 -14.38
CA THR A 36 3.24 39.44 -14.92
C THR A 36 4.55 39.68 -14.15
N SER A 37 4.52 40.17 -12.90
CA SER A 37 5.75 40.29 -12.09
C SER A 37 6.25 38.95 -11.53
N GLY A 38 5.35 37.99 -11.27
CA GLY A 38 5.67 36.70 -10.65
C GLY A 38 4.86 36.36 -9.39
N LYS A 39 3.75 37.06 -9.11
CA LYS A 39 2.91 36.81 -7.93
C LYS A 39 2.38 35.36 -7.85
N SER A 40 1.80 34.87 -8.94
CA SER A 40 1.30 33.49 -9.04
C SER A 40 2.46 32.49 -9.01
N THR A 41 3.61 32.86 -9.58
CA THR A 41 4.86 32.09 -9.52
C THR A 41 5.28 31.80 -8.08
N LEU A 42 5.12 32.76 -7.15
CA LEU A 42 5.39 32.53 -5.72
C LEU A 42 4.51 31.42 -5.14
N ILE A 43 3.19 31.53 -5.31
CA ILE A 43 2.22 30.55 -4.77
C ILE A 43 2.46 29.17 -5.39
N GLN A 44 2.70 29.13 -6.70
CA GLN A 44 3.04 27.91 -7.42
C GLN A 44 4.36 27.30 -6.98
N SER A 45 5.35 28.12 -6.63
CA SER A 45 6.66 27.67 -6.11
C SER A 45 6.52 26.98 -4.75
N VAL A 46 5.61 27.46 -3.88
CA VAL A 46 5.29 26.79 -2.61
C VAL A 46 4.75 25.38 -2.87
N ILE A 47 3.75 25.25 -3.75
CA ILE A 47 3.13 23.95 -4.08
C ILE A 47 4.15 23.02 -4.73
N TYR A 48 4.96 23.55 -5.67
CA TYR A 48 6.00 22.80 -6.37
C TYR A 48 7.10 22.31 -5.42
N ALA A 49 7.57 23.15 -4.50
CA ALA A 49 8.58 22.78 -3.51
C ALA A 49 8.13 21.63 -2.61
N MET A 50 6.83 21.54 -2.28
CA MET A 50 6.23 20.38 -1.59
C MET A 50 6.12 19.12 -2.46
N GLY A 51 6.82 19.03 -3.59
CA GLY A 51 6.82 17.85 -4.45
C GLY A 51 5.61 17.72 -5.35
N ILE A 52 4.65 18.64 -5.37
CA ILE A 52 3.41 18.50 -6.14
C ILE A 52 3.59 19.01 -7.57
N ASN A 53 3.41 18.12 -8.54
CA ASN A 53 3.80 18.37 -9.93
C ASN A 53 2.81 19.25 -10.72
N TYR A 54 1.61 19.53 -10.20
CA TYR A 54 0.58 20.32 -10.90
C TYR A 54 1.10 21.69 -11.38
N SER A 55 1.95 22.34 -10.60
CA SER A 55 2.46 23.68 -10.92
C SER A 55 3.67 23.67 -11.86
N LYS A 56 4.21 22.51 -12.26
CA LYS A 56 5.48 22.41 -13.01
C LYS A 56 5.44 23.19 -14.32
N ASP A 57 4.41 23.00 -15.13
CA ASP A 57 4.32 23.64 -16.45
C ASP A 57 4.22 25.17 -16.35
N HIS A 58 3.56 25.67 -15.30
CA HIS A 58 3.43 27.10 -15.02
C HIS A 58 4.74 27.74 -14.52
N LEU A 59 5.68 26.93 -14.05
CA LEU A 59 6.99 27.36 -13.57
C LEU A 59 8.09 27.19 -14.63
N SER A 60 7.78 26.74 -15.84
CA SER A 60 8.77 26.48 -16.91
C SER A 60 9.65 27.69 -17.27
N ASP A 61 9.19 28.91 -17.02
CA ASP A 61 9.97 30.15 -17.24
C ASP A 61 11.11 30.35 -16.20
N ILE A 62 11.00 29.70 -15.03
CA ILE A 62 11.98 29.84 -13.93
C ILE A 62 12.61 28.51 -13.50
N ASN A 63 11.96 27.39 -13.78
CA ASN A 63 12.41 26.06 -13.40
C ASN A 63 13.30 25.48 -14.50
N ASN A 64 14.49 26.05 -14.61
CA ASN A 64 15.49 25.76 -15.64
C ASN A 64 16.64 24.96 -15.01
N ASP A 65 17.54 24.42 -15.83
CA ASP A 65 18.67 23.60 -15.36
C ASP A 65 19.45 24.27 -14.21
N GLY A 66 19.45 23.60 -13.05
CA GLY A 66 20.17 23.99 -11.84
C GLY A 66 19.39 24.86 -10.84
N VAL A 67 18.16 25.28 -11.15
CA VAL A 67 17.33 26.04 -10.19
C VAL A 67 16.83 25.13 -9.08
N PHE A 68 16.98 25.57 -7.83
CA PHE A 68 16.44 24.87 -6.68
C PHE A 68 15.48 25.75 -5.86
N PHE A 69 14.55 25.08 -5.20
CA PHE A 69 13.52 25.63 -4.36
C PHE A 69 13.72 25.06 -2.95
N ARG A 70 13.71 25.92 -1.94
CA ARG A 70 13.65 25.50 -0.54
C ARG A 70 12.44 26.14 0.12
N LEU A 71 11.64 25.30 0.75
CA LEU A 71 10.48 25.71 1.53
C LEU A 71 10.65 25.23 2.96
N ASP A 72 10.76 26.17 3.89
CA ASP A 72 10.80 25.89 5.31
C ASP A 72 9.37 26.04 5.88
N CYS A 73 8.96 25.03 6.64
CA CYS A 73 7.63 24.89 7.20
C CYS A 73 7.72 24.46 8.67
N VAL A 74 6.63 24.66 9.40
CA VAL A 74 6.38 24.01 10.69
C VAL A 74 5.12 23.17 10.57
N LEU A 75 5.23 21.89 10.90
CA LEU A 75 4.10 21.00 11.08
C LEU A 75 3.77 20.91 12.56
N LYS A 76 2.60 21.42 12.92
CA LYS A 76 2.01 21.20 14.24
C LYS A 76 1.16 19.94 14.18
N ASP A 77 1.50 18.91 14.92
CA ASP A 77 0.65 17.74 15.11
C ASP A 77 0.31 17.59 16.59
N ASN A 78 -0.96 17.80 16.92
CA ASN A 78 -1.45 17.86 18.31
C ASN A 78 -0.72 18.95 19.12
N GLU A 79 0.05 18.58 20.14
CA GLU A 79 0.88 19.51 20.95
C GLU A 79 2.35 19.58 20.50
N GLU A 80 2.74 18.79 19.51
CA GLU A 80 4.12 18.72 19.03
C GLU A 80 4.33 19.59 17.79
N TYR A 81 5.53 20.14 17.68
CA TYR A 81 5.95 21.01 16.59
C TYR A 81 7.20 20.45 15.94
N TYR A 82 7.12 20.26 14.62
CA TYR A 82 8.19 19.71 13.81
C TYR A 82 8.59 20.71 12.74
N GLU A 83 9.88 21.03 12.66
CA GLU A 83 10.43 21.73 11.51
C GLU A 83 10.40 20.81 10.30
N LEU A 84 9.88 21.28 9.17
CA LEU A 84 9.88 20.57 7.90
C LEU A 84 10.59 21.41 6.86
N VAL A 85 11.60 20.85 6.21
CA VAL A 85 12.32 21.50 5.11
C VAL A 85 12.14 20.66 3.86
N PHE A 86 11.59 21.28 2.82
CA PHE A 86 11.52 20.72 1.48
C PHE A 86 12.58 21.40 0.61
N VAL A 87 13.45 20.62 -0.02
CA VAL A 87 14.38 21.12 -1.03
C VAL A 87 14.14 20.39 -2.34
N ARG A 88 13.78 21.12 -3.38
CA ARG A 88 13.46 20.58 -4.69
C ARG A 88 14.37 21.17 -5.77
N SER A 89 14.97 20.30 -6.58
CA SER A 89 15.72 20.68 -7.77
C SER A 89 15.31 19.74 -8.89
N ASP A 90 14.56 20.26 -9.88
CA ASP A 90 13.96 19.49 -10.97
C ASP A 90 13.22 18.21 -10.51
N ASP A 91 13.80 17.03 -10.77
CA ASP A 91 13.25 15.72 -10.46
C ASP A 91 13.66 15.18 -9.09
N THR A 92 14.51 15.91 -8.37
CA THR A 92 15.01 15.57 -7.04
C THR A 92 14.24 16.34 -5.98
N LEU A 93 13.77 15.65 -4.94
CA LEU A 93 13.17 16.23 -3.75
C LEU A 93 13.85 15.67 -2.50
N VAL A 94 14.14 16.54 -1.56
CA VAL A 94 14.66 16.19 -0.24
C VAL A 94 13.69 16.71 0.81
N LEU A 95 13.28 15.82 1.71
CA LEU A 95 12.42 16.14 2.85
C LEU A 95 13.20 15.90 4.14
N LYS A 96 13.33 16.93 4.97
CA LYS A 96 13.87 16.83 6.33
C LYS A 96 12.81 17.13 7.37
N LYS A 97 12.74 16.30 8.41
CA LYS A 97 11.84 16.47 9.55
C LYS A 97 12.64 16.63 10.84
N GLY A 98 12.66 17.83 11.40
CA GLY A 98 13.40 18.16 12.63
C GLY A 98 14.86 17.71 12.55
N SER A 99 15.29 16.92 13.53
CA SER A 99 16.64 16.34 13.60
C SER A 99 16.78 14.98 12.92
N GLU A 100 15.73 14.46 12.28
CA GLU A 100 15.80 13.19 11.54
C GLU A 100 16.70 13.35 10.29
N PRO A 101 17.35 12.26 9.82
CA PRO A 101 18.09 12.30 8.57
C PRO A 101 17.20 12.73 7.39
N PRO A 102 17.67 13.63 6.51
CA PRO A 102 16.94 14.00 5.31
C PRO A 102 16.70 12.79 4.41
N ILE A 103 15.49 12.70 3.84
CA ILE A 103 15.09 11.65 2.92
C ILE A 103 15.09 12.22 1.51
N ARG A 104 15.90 11.62 0.63
CA ARG A 104 16.04 12.02 -0.77
C ARG A 104 15.20 11.13 -1.69
N PHE A 105 14.54 11.75 -2.67
CA PHE A 105 13.73 11.13 -3.71
C PHE A 105 14.18 11.64 -5.07
N ASP A 106 14.70 10.77 -5.93
CA ASP A 106 15.15 11.12 -7.29
C ASP A 106 14.12 10.62 -8.32
N GLY A 107 13.83 11.41 -9.35
CA GLY A 107 12.85 11.02 -10.38
C GLY A 107 11.37 11.22 -9.99
N ILE A 108 11.05 12.23 -9.17
CA ILE A 108 9.68 12.52 -8.71
C ILE A 108 8.83 13.34 -9.72
N ASN A 109 9.39 13.64 -10.89
CA ASN A 109 8.79 14.54 -11.88
C ASN A 109 7.50 14.02 -12.54
N SER A 110 7.18 12.72 -12.39
CA SER A 110 5.97 12.11 -12.92
C SER A 110 5.10 11.61 -11.79
N ASN A 111 3.78 11.90 -11.85
CA ASN A 111 2.80 11.44 -10.86
C ASN A 111 2.66 9.91 -10.78
N ASN A 112 3.23 9.17 -11.74
CA ASN A 112 3.21 7.70 -11.78
C ASN A 112 4.59 7.09 -11.48
N SER A 113 5.63 7.87 -11.15
CA SER A 113 6.94 7.31 -10.84
C SER A 113 6.93 6.58 -9.48
N PHE A 114 7.77 5.57 -9.34
CA PHE A 114 7.90 4.81 -8.10
C PHE A 114 8.31 5.71 -6.92
N GLU A 115 9.28 6.58 -7.14
CA GLU A 115 9.78 7.52 -6.14
C GLU A 115 8.73 8.58 -5.76
N TYR A 116 7.91 9.05 -6.70
CA TYR A 116 6.77 9.90 -6.36
C TYR A 116 5.73 9.15 -5.51
N GLY A 117 5.48 7.86 -5.81
CA GLY A 117 4.63 7.00 -4.98
C GLY A 117 5.16 6.87 -3.54
N ARG A 118 6.47 6.64 -3.39
CA ARG A 118 7.15 6.58 -2.08
C ARG A 118 7.05 7.89 -1.32
N TYR A 119 7.31 9.01 -2.00
CA TYR A 119 7.17 10.35 -1.43
C TYR A 119 5.74 10.62 -0.98
N LYS A 120 4.75 10.34 -1.85
CA LYS A 120 3.33 10.48 -1.55
C LYS A 120 2.95 9.72 -0.29
N ASP A 121 3.34 8.45 -0.17
CA ASP A 121 2.99 7.65 1.01
C ASP A 121 3.59 8.21 2.30
N ILE A 122 4.83 8.72 2.26
CA ILE A 122 5.49 9.35 3.41
C ILE A 122 4.80 10.66 3.78
N PHE A 123 4.58 11.54 2.80
CA PHE A 123 4.01 12.85 3.05
C PHE A 123 2.54 12.76 3.48
N SER A 124 1.74 11.90 2.84
CA SER A 124 0.36 11.62 3.26
C SER A 124 0.29 11.15 4.71
N LYS A 125 1.16 10.22 5.14
CA LYS A 125 1.20 9.77 6.53
C LYS A 125 1.61 10.90 7.48
N LEU A 126 2.59 11.70 7.09
CA LEU A 126 3.10 12.81 7.89
C LEU A 126 2.01 13.84 8.17
N ILE A 127 1.17 14.17 7.18
CA ILE A 127 0.06 15.10 7.37
C ILE A 127 -1.23 14.43 7.85
N GLY A 128 -1.30 13.09 7.90
CA GLY A 128 -2.53 12.38 8.26
C GLY A 128 -3.60 12.44 7.15
N PHE A 129 -3.19 12.39 5.88
CA PHE A 129 -4.09 12.37 4.73
C PHE A 129 -4.32 10.94 4.24
N ASP A 130 -5.53 10.42 4.46
CA ASP A 130 -5.91 9.03 4.16
C ASP A 130 -7.17 8.89 3.29
N LEU A 131 -7.55 9.95 2.57
CA LEU A 131 -8.65 9.90 1.60
C LEU A 131 -8.44 8.78 0.57
N VAL A 132 -9.47 7.97 0.38
CA VAL A 132 -9.49 6.87 -0.60
C VAL A 132 -10.50 7.19 -1.69
N LEU A 133 -10.11 6.94 -2.94
CA LEU A 133 -10.94 7.16 -4.13
C LEU A 133 -11.11 5.88 -4.93
N GLN A 134 -12.26 5.74 -5.58
CA GLN A 134 -12.51 4.62 -6.49
C GLN A 134 -12.08 4.96 -7.91
N LYS A 135 -11.08 4.23 -8.43
CA LYS A 135 -10.65 4.30 -9.82
C LYS A 135 -10.97 2.97 -10.50
N GLN A 136 -11.90 3.01 -11.45
CA GLN A 136 -12.44 1.80 -12.10
C GLN A 136 -12.97 0.78 -11.07
N SER A 137 -12.35 -0.39 -10.99
CA SER A 137 -12.72 -1.45 -10.06
C SER A 137 -11.89 -1.47 -8.80
N GLU A 138 -10.96 -0.53 -8.57
CA GLU A 138 -10.02 -0.53 -7.45
C GLU A 138 -10.19 0.71 -6.55
N LEU A 139 -9.95 0.53 -5.26
CA LEU A 139 -9.78 1.63 -4.31
C LEU A 139 -8.30 1.97 -4.20
N ILE A 140 -7.97 3.25 -4.41
CA ILE A 140 -6.60 3.76 -4.31
C ILE A 140 -6.56 5.00 -3.42
N GLY A 141 -5.43 5.23 -2.74
CA GLY A 141 -5.22 6.46 -1.99
C GLY A 141 -5.26 7.68 -2.92
N ALA A 142 -5.94 8.74 -2.50
CA ALA A 142 -6.08 9.97 -3.27
C ALA A 142 -4.70 10.59 -3.61
N PRO A 143 -4.58 11.29 -4.75
CA PRO A 143 -3.35 12.02 -5.08
C PRO A 143 -3.10 13.16 -4.07
N LEU A 144 -1.83 13.53 -3.85
CA LEU A 144 -1.47 14.60 -2.89
C LEU A 144 -2.11 15.95 -3.23
N GLU A 145 -2.36 16.20 -4.51
CA GLU A 145 -3.11 17.35 -5.01
C GLU A 145 -4.46 17.51 -4.31
N ALA A 146 -5.15 16.39 -4.01
CA ALA A 146 -6.44 16.42 -3.33
C ALA A 146 -6.34 16.85 -1.84
N ALA A 147 -5.15 16.74 -1.24
CA ALA A 147 -4.87 17.25 0.10
C ALA A 147 -4.86 18.79 0.13
N LEU A 148 -4.49 19.46 -0.97
CA LEU A 148 -4.44 20.92 -1.08
C LEU A 148 -5.70 21.56 -1.65
N LEU A 149 -6.60 20.78 -2.25
CA LEU A 149 -7.77 21.30 -2.95
C LEU A 149 -8.68 22.23 -2.12
N PRO A 150 -8.92 22.00 -0.81
CA PRO A 150 -9.68 22.95 0.02
C PRO A 150 -8.93 24.27 0.30
N TYR A 151 -7.61 24.24 0.15
CA TYR A 151 -6.66 25.25 0.64
C TYR A 151 -6.03 26.06 -0.49
N TYR A 152 -6.38 25.78 -1.74
CA TYR A 152 -5.82 26.49 -2.88
C TYR A 152 -6.92 26.90 -3.87
N VAL A 153 -6.92 28.19 -4.22
CA VAL A 153 -7.77 28.75 -5.27
C VAL A 153 -6.87 29.31 -6.36
N SER A 154 -6.89 28.66 -7.53
CA SER A 154 -6.03 29.04 -8.65
C SER A 154 -6.59 30.21 -9.45
N GLN A 155 -5.72 31.06 -10.01
CA GLN A 155 -6.12 32.15 -10.89
C GLN A 155 -6.85 31.65 -12.15
N SER A 156 -6.37 30.55 -12.75
CA SER A 156 -6.84 30.05 -14.03
C SER A 156 -8.29 29.53 -13.96
N VAL A 157 -8.60 28.71 -12.96
CA VAL A 157 -9.87 27.97 -12.88
C VAL A 157 -10.58 28.07 -11.52
N GLY A 158 -9.87 28.30 -10.43
CA GLY A 158 -10.44 28.31 -9.06
C GLY A 158 -11.49 29.40 -8.80
N TRP A 159 -11.40 30.53 -9.51
CA TRP A 159 -12.42 31.60 -9.48
C TRP A 159 -13.51 31.46 -10.56
N VAL A 160 -13.62 30.29 -11.20
CA VAL A 160 -14.63 30.00 -12.23
C VAL A 160 -15.38 28.70 -11.92
N TYR A 161 -14.65 27.67 -11.53
CA TYR A 161 -15.17 26.32 -11.32
C TYR A 161 -15.00 25.89 -9.87
N ILE A 162 -16.01 25.19 -9.36
CA ILE A 162 -16.03 24.68 -8.00
C ILE A 162 -15.21 23.38 -7.94
N ARG A 163 -14.22 23.32 -7.02
CA ARG A 163 -13.34 22.15 -6.80
C ARG A 163 -12.45 21.77 -7.99
N GLU A 164 -12.05 22.74 -8.81
CA GLU A 164 -11.14 22.49 -9.95
C GLU A 164 -9.81 23.26 -9.85
N SER A 165 -9.42 23.75 -8.67
CA SER A 165 -8.21 24.58 -8.50
C SER A 165 -6.89 23.84 -8.76
N ILE A 166 -6.83 22.54 -8.47
CA ILE A 166 -5.63 21.70 -8.58
C ILE A 166 -6.03 20.25 -8.88
N GLY A 167 -5.25 19.56 -9.71
CA GLY A 167 -5.51 18.19 -10.14
C GLY A 167 -6.69 18.03 -11.11
N ASP A 168 -6.82 16.83 -11.69
CA ASP A 168 -8.00 16.40 -12.44
C ASP A 168 -8.61 15.18 -11.74
N TYR A 169 -9.89 15.25 -11.39
CA TYR A 169 -10.57 14.21 -10.61
C TYR A 169 -11.72 13.55 -11.36
N ARG A 170 -11.93 13.90 -12.63
CA ARG A 170 -13.10 13.43 -13.41
C ARG A 170 -13.11 11.91 -13.67
N PHE A 171 -11.95 11.26 -13.54
CA PHE A 171 -11.81 9.81 -13.73
C PHE A 171 -12.04 8.98 -12.46
N TYR A 172 -12.23 9.62 -11.31
CA TYR A 172 -12.62 8.96 -10.08
C TYR A 172 -14.14 8.89 -9.97
N LYS A 173 -14.66 7.72 -9.63
CA LYS A 173 -16.08 7.54 -9.41
C LYS A 173 -16.47 8.22 -8.08
N ASP A 174 -17.56 8.98 -8.10
CA ASP A 174 -18.16 9.63 -6.93
C ASP A 174 -17.22 10.57 -6.14
N PHE A 175 -16.13 11.05 -6.76
CA PHE A 175 -15.12 11.92 -6.14
C PHE A 175 -15.71 13.05 -5.30
N LYS A 176 -16.74 13.73 -5.81
CA LYS A 176 -17.41 14.83 -5.12
C LYS A 176 -17.93 14.41 -3.73
N PHE A 177 -18.56 13.24 -3.64
CA PHE A 177 -19.10 12.75 -2.38
C PHE A 177 -17.96 12.36 -1.44
N ASP A 178 -17.02 11.55 -1.92
CA ASP A 178 -15.86 11.09 -1.16
C ASP A 178 -15.04 12.25 -0.58
N TYR A 179 -14.76 13.24 -1.41
CA TYR A 179 -14.03 14.45 -1.05
C TYR A 179 -14.76 15.25 0.04
N LEU A 180 -16.06 15.50 -0.15
CA LEU A 180 -16.84 16.27 0.81
C LEU A 180 -17.00 15.50 2.13
N ASP A 181 -17.32 14.21 2.08
CA ASP A 181 -17.51 13.39 3.27
C ASP A 181 -16.24 13.30 4.11
N TYR A 182 -15.08 13.15 3.46
CA TYR A 182 -13.77 13.16 4.12
C TYR A 182 -13.52 14.48 4.86
N TYR A 183 -13.58 15.59 4.14
CA TYR A 183 -13.27 16.91 4.69
C TYR A 183 -14.29 17.40 5.72
N LEU A 184 -15.53 16.91 5.66
CA LEU A 184 -16.59 17.19 6.63
C LEU A 184 -16.62 16.21 7.80
N GLY A 185 -15.80 15.15 7.77
CA GLY A 185 -15.68 14.16 8.85
C GLY A 185 -16.88 13.22 8.95
N ILE A 186 -17.51 12.88 7.82
CA ILE A 186 -18.69 12.00 7.76
C ILE A 186 -18.29 10.52 7.61
N GLU A 187 -17.26 10.19 6.83
CA GLU A 187 -16.83 8.81 6.58
C GLU A 187 -15.36 8.61 6.97
N ASN A 188 -15.07 7.56 7.74
CA ASN A 188 -13.70 7.11 8.00
C ASN A 188 -13.25 6.22 6.84
N GLY A 189 -12.14 6.57 6.16
CA GLY A 189 -11.61 5.81 5.01
C GLY A 189 -11.45 4.31 5.28
N HIS A 190 -11.16 3.92 6.52
CA HIS A 190 -11.05 2.54 6.97
C HIS A 190 -12.33 1.70 6.80
N GLU A 191 -13.51 2.25 7.12
CA GLU A 191 -14.78 1.53 7.02
C GLU A 191 -15.14 1.26 5.56
N ARG A 192 -14.84 2.22 4.69
CA ARG A 192 -15.04 2.11 3.24
C ARG A 192 -14.12 1.07 2.61
N ILE A 193 -12.83 1.07 2.97
CA ILE A 193 -11.87 0.05 2.53
C ILE A 193 -12.38 -1.34 2.96
N ASN A 194 -12.81 -1.47 4.22
CA ASN A 194 -13.29 -2.74 4.75
C ASN A 194 -14.53 -3.22 3.98
N LYS A 195 -15.54 -2.36 3.79
CA LYS A 195 -16.74 -2.68 3.01
C LYS A 195 -16.40 -3.10 1.57
N TYR A 196 -15.52 -2.37 0.91
CA TYR A 196 -15.10 -2.71 -0.45
C TYR A 196 -14.37 -4.07 -0.52
N ASN A 197 -13.49 -4.35 0.44
CA ASN A 197 -12.80 -5.65 0.51
C ASN A 197 -13.79 -6.80 0.74
N LEU A 198 -14.77 -6.61 1.62
CA LEU A 198 -15.86 -7.55 1.86
C LEU A 198 -16.70 -7.79 0.59
N GLU A 199 -17.06 -6.72 -0.14
CA GLU A 199 -17.80 -6.82 -1.40
C GLU A 199 -16.99 -7.54 -2.51
N LYS A 200 -15.67 -7.30 -2.57
CA LYS A 200 -14.76 -7.99 -3.48
C LYS A 200 -14.67 -9.48 -3.16
N GLU A 201 -14.43 -9.84 -1.90
CA GLU A 201 -14.41 -11.23 -1.42
C GLU A 201 -15.74 -11.93 -1.75
N LYS A 202 -16.88 -11.27 -1.48
CA LYS A 202 -18.21 -11.79 -1.82
C LYS A 202 -18.35 -12.08 -3.32
N LYS A 203 -17.83 -11.23 -4.19
CA LYS A 203 -17.89 -11.41 -5.64
C LYS A 203 -17.05 -12.61 -6.08
N GLU A 204 -15.87 -12.79 -5.52
CA GLU A 204 -14.98 -13.94 -5.78
C GLU A 204 -15.63 -15.26 -5.31
N LEU A 205 -16.20 -15.28 -4.10
CA LEU A 205 -16.92 -16.45 -3.57
C LEU A 205 -18.16 -16.80 -4.41
N LYS A 206 -18.93 -15.80 -4.85
CA LYS A 206 -20.07 -16.02 -5.77
C LYS A 206 -19.62 -16.62 -7.10
N PHE A 207 -18.48 -16.16 -7.63
CA PHE A 207 -17.90 -16.72 -8.84
C PHE A 207 -17.47 -18.19 -8.61
N GLU A 208 -16.74 -18.50 -7.54
CA GLU A 208 -16.38 -19.89 -7.20
C GLU A 208 -17.62 -20.80 -7.06
N LEU A 209 -18.65 -20.32 -6.36
CA LEU A 209 -19.90 -21.06 -6.19
C LEU A 209 -20.58 -21.36 -7.54
N SER A 210 -20.56 -20.40 -8.47
CA SER A 210 -21.07 -20.60 -9.84
C SER A 210 -20.26 -21.64 -10.62
N GLN A 211 -18.94 -21.65 -10.47
CA GLN A 211 -18.06 -22.65 -11.09
C GLN A 211 -18.34 -24.05 -10.54
N LEU A 212 -18.44 -24.18 -9.20
CA LEU A 212 -18.77 -25.43 -8.53
C LEU A 212 -20.16 -25.98 -8.91
N ASN A 213 -21.15 -25.11 -9.12
CA ASN A 213 -22.46 -25.51 -9.66
C ASN A 213 -22.31 -26.04 -11.09
N SER A 214 -21.63 -25.29 -11.96
CA SER A 214 -21.43 -25.70 -13.35
C SER A 214 -20.67 -27.03 -13.49
N TYR A 215 -19.72 -27.30 -12.60
CA TYR A 215 -18.93 -28.53 -12.61
C TYR A 215 -19.76 -29.74 -12.17
N GLU A 216 -20.67 -29.57 -11.22
CA GLU A 216 -21.62 -30.61 -10.81
C GLU A 216 -22.65 -30.90 -11.91
N ASP A 217 -23.13 -29.87 -12.61
CA ASP A 217 -24.18 -30.00 -13.62
C ASP A 217 -23.69 -30.63 -14.95
N LYS A 218 -22.44 -30.35 -15.34
CA LYS A 218 -21.85 -30.77 -16.62
C LYS A 218 -21.34 -32.21 -16.66
N LYS A 219 -21.02 -32.84 -15.52
CA LYS A 219 -20.51 -34.21 -15.47
C LYS A 219 -21.65 -35.21 -15.27
N GLU A 220 -22.03 -35.90 -16.36
CA GLU A 220 -23.04 -36.97 -16.32
C GLU A 220 -22.65 -38.10 -15.35
N ASP A 221 -21.36 -38.42 -15.25
CA ASP A 221 -20.82 -39.45 -14.34
C ASP A 221 -21.20 -39.22 -12.87
N PHE A 222 -21.34 -37.96 -12.45
CA PHE A 222 -21.75 -37.61 -11.08
C PHE A 222 -23.23 -37.91 -10.82
N LYS A 223 -24.09 -37.73 -11.83
CA LYS A 223 -25.52 -38.06 -11.74
C LYS A 223 -25.73 -39.57 -11.68
N VAL A 224 -24.96 -40.32 -12.48
CA VAL A 224 -24.96 -41.79 -12.49
C VAL A 224 -24.46 -42.33 -11.15
N SER A 225 -23.35 -41.80 -10.62
CA SER A 225 -22.77 -42.25 -9.35
C SER A 225 -23.71 -42.05 -8.15
N LYS A 226 -24.48 -40.96 -8.09
CA LYS A 226 -25.49 -40.70 -7.03
C LYS A 226 -26.63 -41.74 -7.01
N LEU A 227 -26.95 -42.39 -8.13
CA LEU A 227 -28.06 -43.36 -8.25
C LEU A 227 -27.64 -44.80 -7.91
N LEU A 228 -26.33 -45.08 -7.90
CA LEU A 228 -25.76 -46.43 -7.78
C LEU A 228 -25.24 -46.79 -6.38
N ASP A 229 -25.07 -45.79 -5.51
CA ASP A 229 -24.48 -45.91 -4.16
C ASP A 229 -25.20 -46.94 -3.26
N ASP A 230 -26.49 -47.19 -3.49
CA ASP A 230 -27.29 -48.12 -2.67
C ASP A 230 -27.22 -49.60 -3.13
N ARG A 231 -26.63 -49.92 -4.29
CA ARG A 231 -26.75 -51.27 -4.92
C ARG A 231 -25.57 -52.23 -4.71
N PHE A 232 -24.44 -51.79 -4.12
CA PHE A 232 -23.19 -52.58 -4.12
C PHE A 232 -22.55 -52.80 -2.74
N LYS A 233 -23.20 -52.41 -1.63
CA LYS A 233 -22.59 -52.37 -0.29
C LYS A 233 -22.20 -53.74 0.31
N GLY A 234 -22.86 -54.84 -0.05
CA GLY A 234 -22.70 -56.11 0.69
C GLY A 234 -21.43 -56.91 0.36
N GLU A 235 -21.27 -57.34 -0.89
CA GLU A 235 -20.22 -58.31 -1.25
C GLU A 235 -18.83 -57.66 -1.47
N ALA A 236 -18.80 -56.38 -1.87
CA ALA A 236 -17.56 -55.65 -2.09
C ALA A 236 -16.82 -55.31 -0.78
N GLU A 237 -17.53 -55.01 0.30
CA GLU A 237 -16.94 -54.66 1.60
C GLU A 237 -16.18 -55.86 2.22
N SER A 238 -16.80 -57.05 2.23
CA SER A 238 -16.18 -58.28 2.74
C SER A 238 -14.91 -58.65 1.98
N TYR A 239 -14.88 -58.43 0.66
CA TYR A 239 -13.66 -58.64 -0.12
C TYR A 239 -12.59 -57.58 0.16
N LEU A 240 -12.97 -56.30 0.28
CA LEU A 240 -12.02 -55.20 0.57
C LEU A 240 -11.33 -55.40 1.92
N GLU A 241 -12.04 -55.86 2.94
CA GLU A 241 -11.45 -56.22 4.23
C GLU A 241 -10.43 -57.36 4.12
N ASN A 242 -10.78 -58.42 3.37
CA ASN A 242 -9.86 -59.54 3.11
C ASN A 242 -8.63 -59.09 2.30
N TYR A 243 -8.80 -58.22 1.30
CA TYR A 243 -7.72 -57.66 0.50
C TYR A 243 -6.80 -56.77 1.33
N GLN A 244 -7.35 -55.94 2.23
CA GLN A 244 -6.57 -55.15 3.18
C GLN A 244 -5.74 -56.04 4.12
N HIS A 245 -6.32 -57.13 4.63
CA HIS A 245 -5.60 -58.09 5.47
C HIS A 245 -4.44 -58.75 4.72
N LEU A 246 -4.69 -59.24 3.50
CA LEU A 246 -3.65 -59.89 2.68
C LEU A 246 -2.50 -58.94 2.31
N ASN A 247 -2.81 -57.67 2.00
CA ASN A 247 -1.78 -56.67 1.72
C ASN A 247 -0.99 -56.28 2.97
N LYS A 248 -1.64 -56.21 4.13
CA LYS A 248 -0.94 -55.98 5.40
C LYS A 248 0.02 -57.12 5.71
N ASP A 249 -0.42 -58.37 5.58
CA ASP A 249 0.42 -59.55 5.78
C ASP A 249 1.62 -59.58 4.80
N LEU A 250 1.40 -59.18 3.54
CA LEU A 250 2.47 -59.05 2.55
C LEU A 250 3.49 -57.98 2.96
N SER A 251 3.01 -56.81 3.38
CA SER A 251 3.87 -55.69 3.81
C SER A 251 4.71 -56.06 5.05
N GLU A 252 4.13 -56.79 6.00
CA GLU A 252 4.85 -57.30 7.17
C GLU A 252 5.96 -58.28 6.78
N LYS A 253 5.70 -59.20 5.85
CA LYS A 253 6.72 -60.14 5.31
C LYS A 253 7.81 -59.43 4.51
N GLU A 254 7.49 -58.42 3.71
CA GLU A 254 8.48 -57.61 2.97
C GLU A 254 9.38 -56.82 3.92
N THR A 255 8.81 -56.33 5.03
CA THR A 255 9.55 -55.69 6.10
C THR A 255 10.49 -56.67 6.80
N GLU A 256 10.02 -57.89 7.10
CA GLU A 256 10.85 -58.96 7.67
C GLU A 256 12.00 -59.35 6.72
N HIS A 257 11.70 -59.51 5.43
CA HIS A 257 12.71 -59.79 4.40
C HIS A 257 13.81 -58.73 4.37
N THR A 258 13.42 -57.45 4.38
CA THR A 258 14.37 -56.33 4.41
C THR A 258 15.27 -56.38 5.65
N LYS A 259 14.69 -56.66 6.83
CA LYS A 259 15.46 -56.81 8.09
C LYS A 259 16.46 -57.97 8.01
N LEU A 260 16.05 -59.11 7.46
CA LEU A 260 16.91 -60.28 7.28
C LEU A 260 18.04 -60.02 6.27
N CYS A 261 17.75 -59.34 5.16
CA CYS A 261 18.75 -58.90 4.17
C CYS A 261 19.81 -57.99 4.81
N ASN A 262 19.38 -56.98 5.58
CA ASN A 262 20.28 -56.08 6.28
C ASN A 262 21.16 -56.83 7.28
N LYS A 263 20.57 -57.74 8.06
CA LYS A 263 21.31 -58.56 9.03
C LYS A 263 22.31 -59.50 8.37
N LEU A 264 21.94 -60.10 7.22
CA LEU A 264 22.82 -60.95 6.43
C LEU A 264 24.00 -60.16 5.86
N SER A 265 23.75 -58.94 5.36
CA SER A 265 24.78 -58.03 4.86
C SER A 265 25.79 -57.66 5.96
N LEU A 266 25.29 -57.29 7.15
CA LEU A 266 26.13 -56.99 8.32
C LEU A 266 27.02 -58.17 8.71
N LEU A 267 26.46 -59.39 8.78
CA LEU A 267 27.23 -60.59 9.13
C LEU A 267 28.27 -60.95 8.07
N ARG A 268 27.96 -60.78 6.78
CA ARG A 268 28.95 -60.95 5.70
C ARG A 268 30.08 -59.92 5.79
N GLY A 269 29.73 -58.66 6.11
CA GLY A 269 30.71 -57.61 6.42
C GLY A 269 31.61 -58.00 7.59
N ARG A 270 31.02 -58.45 8.70
CA ARG A 270 31.76 -58.92 9.88
C ARG A 270 32.65 -60.12 9.57
N GLN A 271 32.16 -61.08 8.78
CA GLN A 271 32.95 -62.23 8.34
C GLN A 271 34.17 -61.82 7.50
N LYS A 272 34.02 -60.81 6.63
CA LYS A 272 35.11 -60.23 5.85
C LYS A 272 36.16 -59.59 6.76
N VAL A 273 35.74 -58.77 7.73
CA VAL A 273 36.63 -58.14 8.72
C VAL A 273 37.36 -59.19 9.54
N LEU A 274 36.67 -60.18 10.10
CA LEU A 274 37.31 -61.28 10.84
C LEU A 274 38.32 -62.04 9.99
N THR A 275 38.03 -62.25 8.71
CA THR A 275 38.97 -62.91 7.79
C THR A 275 40.22 -62.06 7.54
N GLN A 276 40.07 -60.74 7.41
CA GLN A 276 41.19 -59.81 7.30
C GLN A 276 42.01 -59.75 8.61
N ILE A 277 41.35 -59.69 9.76
CA ILE A 277 42.00 -59.72 11.08
C ILE A 277 42.84 -61.00 11.21
N ILE A 278 42.25 -62.17 10.95
CA ILE A 278 42.97 -63.45 11.03
C ILE A 278 44.16 -63.49 10.05
N ALA A 279 43.99 -62.99 8.82
CA ALA A 279 45.07 -62.96 7.83
C ALA A 279 46.20 -61.99 8.22
N ASN A 280 45.85 -60.82 8.74
CA ASN A 280 46.79 -59.81 9.19
C ASN A 280 47.55 -60.29 10.42
N ILE A 281 46.84 -60.79 11.44
CA ILE A 281 47.46 -61.34 12.64
C ILE A 281 48.48 -62.42 12.24
N LYS A 282 48.11 -63.39 11.40
CA LYS A 282 49.04 -64.46 10.95
C LYS A 282 50.32 -63.97 10.26
N ASN A 283 50.31 -62.78 9.66
CA ASN A 283 51.46 -62.23 8.94
C ASN A 283 52.23 -61.17 9.75
N GLN A 284 51.74 -60.79 10.94
CA GLN A 284 52.37 -59.80 11.80
C GLN A 284 53.46 -60.43 12.66
N LYS A 285 54.58 -59.71 12.78
CA LYS A 285 55.66 -60.02 13.72
C LYS A 285 55.45 -59.22 15.01
N PRO A 286 55.17 -59.89 16.15
CA PRO A 286 55.11 -59.23 17.45
C PRO A 286 56.40 -58.42 17.71
N LYS A 287 56.33 -57.25 18.38
CA LYS A 287 57.38 -56.21 18.52
C LYS A 287 57.77 -55.36 17.31
N ILE A 288 57.44 -55.75 16.07
CA ILE A 288 57.86 -55.03 14.85
C ILE A 288 56.68 -54.31 14.19
N ASP A 289 55.52 -54.96 14.14
CA ASP A 289 54.35 -54.45 13.41
C ASP A 289 53.31 -53.77 14.34
N GLN A 290 52.38 -53.00 13.75
CA GLN A 290 51.30 -52.29 14.43
C GLN A 290 49.91 -52.87 14.08
N CYS A 291 48.93 -52.72 14.97
CA CYS A 291 47.55 -53.16 14.77
C CYS A 291 46.88 -52.39 13.60
N PRO A 292 46.26 -53.06 12.61
CA PRO A 292 45.74 -52.41 11.40
C PRO A 292 44.39 -51.72 11.62
N THR A 293 43.79 -51.84 12.82
CA THR A 293 42.52 -51.20 13.17
C THR A 293 42.71 -50.00 14.11
N CYS A 294 43.72 -50.03 14.99
CA CYS A 294 43.97 -48.97 15.97
C CYS A 294 45.43 -48.45 16.01
N ASN A 295 46.33 -48.95 15.17
CA ASN A 295 47.76 -48.59 15.04
C ASN A 295 48.64 -48.77 16.29
N GLN A 296 48.21 -49.52 17.30
CA GLN A 296 49.03 -49.82 18.48
C GLN A 296 50.13 -50.86 18.18
N SER A 297 51.32 -50.70 18.77
CA SER A 297 52.45 -51.64 18.62
C SER A 297 52.13 -53.01 19.21
N LEU A 298 52.51 -54.07 18.49
CA LEU A 298 52.21 -55.43 18.91
C LEU A 298 53.12 -55.93 20.04
N PRO A 299 52.63 -56.83 20.91
CA PRO A 299 53.26 -57.20 22.18
C PRO A 299 54.60 -57.98 21.98
N GLY A 300 55.47 -58.10 22.99
CA GLY A 300 56.71 -58.90 22.88
C GLY A 300 57.34 -59.47 24.15
N ASP A 301 56.65 -59.57 25.28
CA ASP A 301 56.96 -60.56 26.33
C ASP A 301 56.09 -61.85 26.18
N LEU A 302 56.27 -62.82 27.09
CA LEU A 302 55.68 -64.16 26.96
C LEU A 302 54.18 -64.19 27.32
N GLU A 303 53.75 -63.32 28.24
CA GLU A 303 52.33 -63.11 28.59
C GLU A 303 51.60 -62.46 27.39
N GLU A 304 52.27 -61.48 26.81
CA GLU A 304 51.88 -60.76 25.61
C GLU A 304 51.73 -61.65 24.36
N PHE A 305 52.61 -62.67 24.19
CA PHE A 305 52.47 -63.67 23.12
C PHE A 305 51.29 -64.65 23.34
N TYR A 306 51.00 -64.97 24.60
CA TYR A 306 49.86 -65.81 24.96
C TYR A 306 48.54 -65.08 24.65
N LEU A 307 48.42 -63.80 25.02
CA LEU A 307 47.28 -62.94 24.68
C LEU A 307 47.07 -62.85 23.16
N TYR A 308 48.15 -62.63 22.41
CA TYR A 308 48.10 -62.61 20.95
C TYR A 308 47.63 -63.94 20.34
N SER A 309 48.08 -65.09 20.87
CA SER A 309 47.63 -66.41 20.40
C SER A 309 46.17 -66.69 20.78
N GLN A 310 45.72 -66.17 21.93
CA GLN A 310 44.34 -66.22 22.35
C GLN A 310 43.44 -65.40 21.42
N ASP A 311 43.86 -64.19 21.03
CA ASP A 311 43.13 -63.35 20.07
C ASP A 311 42.93 -64.04 18.71
N ILE A 312 43.91 -64.81 18.24
CA ILE A 312 43.77 -65.63 17.01
C ILE A 312 42.65 -66.68 17.18
N ASN A 313 42.68 -67.41 18.29
CA ASN A 313 41.72 -68.47 18.57
C ASN A 313 40.30 -67.90 18.75
N ASP A 314 40.18 -66.77 19.43
CA ASP A 314 38.91 -66.06 19.62
C ASP A 314 38.36 -65.52 18.30
N ALA A 315 39.22 -64.95 17.44
CA ALA A 315 38.83 -64.50 16.10
C ALA A 315 38.38 -65.67 15.20
N LEU A 316 39.05 -66.82 15.26
CA LEU A 316 38.66 -68.04 14.54
C LEU A 316 37.32 -68.58 15.02
N LYS A 317 37.13 -68.67 16.34
CA LYS A 317 35.88 -69.12 16.96
C LYS A 317 34.71 -68.20 16.59
N GLU A 318 34.93 -66.89 16.63
CA GLU A 318 33.88 -65.93 16.27
C GLU A 318 33.58 -65.96 14.76
N LYS A 319 34.57 -66.25 13.91
CA LYS A 319 34.34 -66.46 12.47
C LYS A 319 33.43 -67.66 12.21
N ASP A 320 33.62 -68.76 12.93
CA ASP A 320 32.75 -69.93 12.80
C ASP A 320 31.34 -69.67 13.33
N ASN A 321 31.20 -68.97 14.45
CA ASN A 321 29.90 -68.51 14.96
C ASN A 321 29.17 -67.61 13.94
N VAL A 322 29.84 -66.62 13.37
CA VAL A 322 29.28 -65.75 12.32
C VAL A 322 28.88 -66.57 11.09
N LYS A 323 29.66 -67.58 10.70
CA LYS A 323 29.34 -68.47 9.56
C LYS A 323 28.07 -69.30 9.82
N GLU A 324 27.88 -69.81 11.03
CA GLU A 324 26.62 -70.49 11.39
C GLU A 324 25.42 -69.54 11.39
N GLN A 325 25.59 -68.33 11.92
CA GLN A 325 24.53 -67.32 11.91
C GLN A 325 24.12 -66.92 10.48
N ILE A 326 25.10 -66.79 9.56
CA ILE A 326 24.85 -66.55 8.14
C ILE A 326 23.99 -67.68 7.54
N LYS A 327 24.32 -68.95 7.82
CA LYS A 327 23.54 -70.09 7.33
C LYS A 327 22.10 -70.06 7.85
N LYS A 328 21.91 -69.81 9.16
CA LYS A 328 20.58 -69.75 9.79
C LYS A 328 19.73 -68.61 9.20
N ILE A 329 20.31 -67.44 8.98
CA ILE A 329 19.60 -66.29 8.43
C ILE A 329 19.30 -66.48 6.94
N ALA A 330 20.21 -67.03 6.16
CA ALA A 330 19.96 -67.34 4.76
C ALA A 330 18.81 -68.34 4.57
N ALA A 331 18.73 -69.39 5.41
CA ALA A 331 17.62 -70.33 5.40
C ALA A 331 16.27 -69.65 5.72
N LYS A 332 16.24 -68.76 6.72
CA LYS A 332 15.05 -67.96 7.05
C LYS A 332 14.66 -67.02 5.90
N LEU A 333 15.62 -66.35 5.28
CA LEU A 333 15.39 -65.44 4.17
C LEU A 333 14.67 -66.15 3.00
N ASN A 334 15.17 -67.32 2.60
CA ASN A 334 14.56 -68.13 1.54
C ASN A 334 13.11 -68.53 1.88
N SER A 335 12.83 -68.82 3.15
CA SER A 335 11.46 -69.14 3.60
C SER A 335 10.52 -67.93 3.48
N VAL A 336 10.99 -66.74 3.85
CA VAL A 336 10.22 -65.49 3.74
C VAL A 336 10.01 -65.11 2.27
N GLU A 337 11.02 -65.26 1.42
CA GLU A 337 10.89 -65.02 -0.03
C GLU A 337 9.82 -65.90 -0.67
N ASN A 338 9.81 -67.19 -0.34
CA ASN A 338 8.79 -68.10 -0.84
C ASN A 338 7.40 -67.70 -0.33
N ALA A 339 7.28 -67.30 0.94
CA ALA A 339 6.03 -66.81 1.51
C ALA A 339 5.53 -65.52 0.86
N ILE A 340 6.43 -64.59 0.49
CA ILE A 340 6.10 -63.36 -0.28
C ILE A 340 5.59 -63.73 -1.67
N SER A 341 6.27 -64.64 -2.37
CA SER A 341 5.86 -65.09 -3.72
C SER A 341 4.45 -65.68 -3.70
N ILE A 342 4.17 -66.57 -2.75
CA ILE A 342 2.85 -67.20 -2.59
C ILE A 342 1.78 -66.13 -2.29
N SER A 343 2.06 -65.19 -1.39
CA SER A 343 1.15 -64.09 -1.05
C SER A 343 0.84 -63.19 -2.26
N ARG A 344 1.84 -62.84 -3.07
CA ARG A 344 1.65 -62.04 -4.30
C ARG A 344 0.76 -62.77 -5.31
N THR A 345 1.03 -64.05 -5.58
CA THR A 345 0.21 -64.85 -6.49
C THR A 345 -1.23 -65.00 -5.99
N LYS A 346 -1.45 -65.08 -4.67
CA LYS A 346 -2.79 -65.11 -4.08
C LYS A 346 -3.54 -63.79 -4.29
N ILE A 347 -2.89 -62.67 -4.01
CA ILE A 347 -3.46 -61.31 -4.20
C ILE A 347 -3.84 -61.07 -5.67
N GLU A 348 -2.99 -61.49 -6.62
CA GLU A 348 -3.29 -61.37 -8.05
C GLU A 348 -4.50 -62.22 -8.48
N LYS A 349 -4.60 -63.45 -7.98
CA LYS A 349 -5.75 -64.32 -8.26
C LYS A 349 -7.03 -63.76 -7.68
N ASP A 350 -7.00 -63.31 -6.44
CA ASP A 350 -8.16 -62.73 -5.76
C ASP A 350 -8.61 -61.44 -6.49
N TYR A 351 -7.68 -60.59 -6.92
CA TYR A 351 -7.98 -59.36 -7.67
C TYR A 351 -8.57 -59.65 -9.06
N ALA A 352 -8.08 -60.69 -9.75
CA ALA A 352 -8.63 -61.12 -11.04
C ALA A 352 -10.06 -61.67 -10.91
N LEU A 353 -10.39 -62.35 -9.80
CA LEU A 353 -11.77 -62.77 -9.51
C LEU A 353 -12.70 -61.55 -9.36
N LEU A 354 -12.22 -60.49 -8.69
CA LEU A 354 -13.00 -59.27 -8.48
C LEU A 354 -13.31 -58.53 -9.79
N ARG A 355 -12.36 -58.49 -10.72
CA ARG A 355 -12.55 -57.87 -12.04
C ARG A 355 -13.63 -58.57 -12.87
N ASN A 356 -13.85 -59.85 -12.60
CA ASN A 356 -14.86 -60.68 -13.27
C ASN A 356 -16.22 -60.63 -12.58
N LEU A 357 -16.32 -60.09 -11.35
CA LEU A 357 -17.61 -59.85 -10.72
C LEU A 357 -18.36 -58.76 -11.50
N LYS A 358 -19.45 -59.18 -12.13
CA LYS A 358 -20.44 -58.30 -12.73
C LYS A 358 -21.74 -58.52 -11.97
N ALA A 359 -22.14 -57.56 -11.16
CA ALA A 359 -23.50 -57.48 -10.67
C ALA A 359 -24.22 -56.42 -11.48
N SER A 360 -25.27 -56.81 -12.21
CA SER A 360 -26.14 -55.89 -12.95
C SER A 360 -25.40 -54.92 -13.88
N ASP A 361 -24.46 -55.45 -14.69
CA ASP A 361 -23.67 -54.73 -15.71
C ASP A 361 -22.60 -53.73 -15.20
N ILE A 362 -22.35 -53.64 -13.89
CA ILE A 362 -21.31 -52.78 -13.32
C ILE A 362 -20.08 -53.60 -12.93
N THR A 363 -18.90 -53.17 -13.38
CA THR A 363 -17.60 -53.76 -13.01
C THR A 363 -17.04 -53.11 -11.75
N PHE A 364 -16.14 -53.78 -11.05
CA PHE A 364 -15.43 -53.21 -9.90
C PHE A 364 -14.69 -51.90 -10.24
N ASP A 365 -14.07 -51.81 -11.42
CA ASP A 365 -13.41 -50.58 -11.90
C ASP A 365 -14.42 -49.42 -11.98
N SER A 366 -15.61 -49.67 -12.55
CA SER A 366 -16.70 -48.69 -12.60
C SER A 366 -17.18 -48.30 -11.20
N TRP A 367 -17.28 -49.24 -10.26
CA TRP A 367 -17.63 -48.97 -8.86
C TRP A 367 -16.60 -48.08 -8.15
N LEU A 368 -15.31 -48.30 -8.42
CA LEU A 368 -14.23 -47.49 -7.86
C LEU A 368 -14.27 -46.05 -8.38
N ASP A 369 -14.49 -45.88 -9.69
CA ASP A 369 -14.71 -44.56 -10.30
C ASP A 369 -15.96 -43.86 -9.72
N HIS A 370 -17.05 -44.61 -9.49
CA HIS A 370 -18.24 -44.07 -8.83
C HIS A 370 -17.96 -43.59 -7.40
N ASN A 371 -17.20 -44.34 -6.61
CA ASN A 371 -16.83 -43.91 -5.26
C ASN A 371 -15.89 -42.70 -5.25
N ALA A 372 -14.95 -42.62 -6.18
CA ALA A 372 -14.11 -41.45 -6.36
C ALA A 372 -14.97 -40.21 -6.69
N ASN A 373 -15.96 -40.38 -7.57
CA ASN A 373 -16.93 -39.35 -7.93
C ASN A 373 -17.82 -38.94 -6.74
N LEU A 374 -18.30 -39.88 -5.93
CA LEU A 374 -19.08 -39.59 -4.71
C LEU A 374 -18.26 -38.79 -3.69
N ARG A 375 -16.99 -39.15 -3.50
CA ARG A 375 -16.06 -38.40 -2.65
C ARG A 375 -15.82 -36.98 -3.18
N MET A 376 -15.68 -36.83 -4.50
CA MET A 376 -15.56 -35.54 -5.16
C MET A 376 -16.83 -34.69 -4.94
N LEU A 377 -18.02 -35.27 -5.08
CA LEU A 377 -19.31 -34.60 -4.84
C LEU A 377 -19.45 -34.15 -3.38
N LYS A 378 -19.04 -34.98 -2.43
CA LYS A 378 -19.01 -34.61 -1.00
C LYS A 378 -18.07 -33.42 -0.75
N ASN A 379 -16.90 -33.40 -1.39
CA ASN A 379 -15.97 -32.28 -1.30
C ASN A 379 -16.56 -30.99 -1.92
N ILE A 380 -17.19 -31.10 -3.09
CA ILE A 380 -17.88 -29.97 -3.75
C ILE A 380 -18.99 -29.44 -2.85
N ALA A 381 -19.83 -30.31 -2.28
CA ALA A 381 -20.89 -29.92 -1.36
C ALA A 381 -20.33 -29.20 -0.12
N THR A 382 -19.25 -29.73 0.47
CA THR A 382 -18.58 -29.11 1.62
C THR A 382 -18.06 -27.71 1.27
N LYS A 383 -17.40 -27.55 0.11
CA LYS A 383 -16.93 -26.25 -0.37
C LYS A 383 -18.08 -25.28 -0.63
N LYS A 384 -19.17 -25.71 -1.26
CA LYS A 384 -20.37 -24.88 -1.48
C LYS A 384 -20.94 -24.38 -0.16
N THR A 385 -21.06 -25.25 0.85
CA THR A 385 -21.54 -24.86 2.19
C THR A 385 -20.60 -23.84 2.83
N SER A 386 -19.29 -24.04 2.74
CA SER A 386 -18.30 -23.08 3.24
C SER A 386 -18.41 -21.72 2.55
N CYS A 387 -18.54 -21.70 1.23
CA CYS A 387 -18.69 -20.46 0.46
C CYS A 387 -19.97 -19.71 0.85
N LYS A 388 -21.11 -20.43 0.96
CA LYS A 388 -22.39 -19.82 1.38
C LYS A 388 -22.30 -19.24 2.77
N LYS A 389 -21.76 -20.00 3.73
CA LYS A 389 -21.58 -19.54 5.10
C LYS A 389 -20.74 -18.25 5.16
N ARG A 390 -19.64 -18.20 4.41
CA ARG A 390 -18.79 -17.01 4.36
C ARG A 390 -19.49 -15.82 3.70
N ILE A 391 -20.29 -16.04 2.65
CA ILE A 391 -21.12 -15.00 2.03
C ILE A 391 -22.13 -14.43 3.04
N ASP A 392 -22.78 -15.28 3.82
CA ASP A 392 -23.75 -14.86 4.85
C ASP A 392 -23.04 -14.07 5.97
N GLU A 393 -21.87 -14.51 6.43
CA GLU A 393 -21.03 -13.76 7.39
C GLU A 393 -20.63 -12.38 6.85
N ILE A 394 -20.24 -12.30 5.58
CA ILE A 394 -19.91 -11.03 4.92
C ILE A 394 -21.14 -10.11 4.86
N ASP A 395 -22.33 -10.65 4.58
CA ASP A 395 -23.56 -9.86 4.55
C ASP A 395 -23.93 -9.30 5.94
N ASP A 396 -23.71 -10.08 6.99
CA ASP A 396 -23.85 -9.60 8.37
C ASP A 396 -22.82 -8.51 8.70
N ASP A 397 -21.56 -8.67 8.29
CA ASP A 397 -20.50 -7.69 8.54
C ASP A 397 -20.72 -6.37 7.77
N ILE A 398 -21.16 -6.45 6.51
CA ILE A 398 -21.59 -5.27 5.74
C ILE A 398 -22.82 -4.63 6.41
N GLY A 399 -23.75 -5.44 6.92
CA GLY A 399 -24.91 -4.95 7.67
C GLY A 399 -24.53 -4.19 8.94
N LYS A 400 -23.52 -4.66 9.69
CA LYS A 400 -23.01 -3.95 10.88
C LYS A 400 -22.36 -2.60 10.51
N ILE A 401 -21.62 -2.55 9.40
CA ILE A 401 -21.04 -1.30 8.88
C ILE A 401 -22.16 -0.33 8.46
N GLY A 402 -23.20 -0.83 7.80
CA GLY A 402 -24.33 -0.03 7.30
C GLY A 402 -25.34 0.44 8.36
N ASN A 403 -25.38 -0.19 9.54
CA ASN A 403 -26.35 0.11 10.60
C ASN A 403 -25.89 1.19 11.60
N GLY A 404 -24.68 1.75 11.44
CA GLY A 404 -24.10 2.70 12.40
C GLY A 404 -24.75 4.08 12.39
N ILE A 405 -24.79 4.76 11.23
CA ILE A 405 -25.37 6.11 11.06
C ILE A 405 -25.78 6.26 9.59
N ASP A 406 -27.00 6.75 9.30
CA ASP A 406 -27.41 7.10 7.93
C ASP A 406 -26.56 8.28 7.42
N ILE A 407 -25.65 7.98 6.48
CA ILE A 407 -24.75 8.96 5.85
C ILE A 407 -25.55 10.15 5.30
N ASP A 408 -26.75 9.92 4.75
CA ASP A 408 -27.56 11.00 4.19
C ASP A 408 -28.17 11.89 5.28
N VAL A 409 -28.34 11.40 6.52
CA VAL A 409 -28.66 12.26 7.67
C VAL A 409 -27.47 13.14 8.04
N LEU A 410 -26.27 12.58 8.12
CA LEU A 410 -25.04 13.33 8.43
C LEU A 410 -24.77 14.41 7.37
N ARG A 411 -24.87 14.06 6.08
CA ARG A 411 -24.74 15.00 4.97
C ARG A 411 -25.76 16.14 5.07
N ARG A 412 -27.02 15.85 5.39
CA ARG A 412 -28.06 16.88 5.58
C ARG A 412 -27.75 17.83 6.74
N VAL A 413 -27.13 17.35 7.82
CA VAL A 413 -26.68 18.20 8.92
C VAL A 413 -25.58 19.15 8.44
N LYS A 414 -24.58 18.61 7.74
CA LYS A 414 -23.48 19.41 7.18
C LYS A 414 -23.93 20.39 6.09
N GLU A 415 -24.92 20.04 5.26
CA GLU A 415 -25.49 20.95 4.28
C GLU A 415 -26.18 22.16 4.92
N LYS A 416 -26.91 21.96 6.03
CA LYS A 416 -27.54 23.07 6.77
C LYS A 416 -26.49 23.98 7.39
N GLU A 417 -25.44 23.41 7.96
CA GLU A 417 -24.30 24.16 8.49
C GLU A 417 -23.61 24.97 7.39
N PHE A 418 -23.27 24.31 6.27
CA PHE A 418 -22.70 24.96 5.09
C PHE A 418 -23.55 26.13 4.62
N PHE A 419 -24.86 25.92 4.44
CA PHE A 419 -25.75 26.97 3.93
C PHE A 419 -25.81 28.18 4.86
N SER A 420 -25.79 27.97 6.19
CA SER A 420 -25.75 29.05 7.16
C SER A 420 -24.50 29.92 6.99
N ILE A 421 -23.33 29.29 6.87
CA ILE A 421 -22.05 29.97 6.66
C ILE A 421 -21.99 30.63 5.28
N PHE A 422 -22.40 29.91 4.24
CA PHE A 422 -22.43 30.41 2.87
C PHE A 422 -23.31 31.64 2.74
N LYS A 423 -24.53 31.61 3.30
CA LYS A 423 -25.42 32.78 3.31
C LYS A 423 -24.80 33.98 4.02
N ARG A 424 -24.13 33.77 5.15
CA ARG A 424 -23.40 34.83 5.88
C ARG A 424 -22.34 35.46 4.98
N ASN A 425 -21.53 34.64 4.31
CA ASN A 425 -20.42 35.10 3.46
C ASN A 425 -20.91 35.80 2.18
N VAL A 426 -21.97 35.29 1.54
CA VAL A 426 -22.62 35.94 0.38
C VAL A 426 -23.10 37.35 0.74
N LEU A 427 -23.76 37.50 1.89
CA LEU A 427 -24.25 38.80 2.35
C LEU A 427 -23.10 39.76 2.70
N ALA A 428 -22.04 39.26 3.34
CA ALA A 428 -20.86 40.06 3.68
C ALA A 428 -20.11 40.59 2.46
N LEU A 429 -20.12 39.84 1.35
CA LEU A 429 -19.54 40.25 0.06
C LEU A 429 -20.47 41.17 -0.77
N GLY A 430 -21.69 41.42 -0.28
CA GLY A 430 -22.70 42.21 -0.98
C GLY A 430 -23.19 41.55 -2.27
N ALA A 431 -23.19 40.21 -2.33
CA ALA A 431 -23.71 39.43 -3.45
C ALA A 431 -25.15 38.97 -3.19
N GLN A 432 -25.88 38.64 -4.25
CA GLN A 432 -27.23 38.10 -4.18
C GLN A 432 -27.21 36.58 -4.07
N LEU A 433 -27.94 36.07 -3.08
CA LEU A 433 -28.12 34.63 -2.95
C LEU A 433 -28.94 34.11 -4.15
N PRO A 434 -28.50 33.04 -4.84
CA PRO A 434 -29.27 32.45 -5.93
C PRO A 434 -30.66 32.01 -5.47
N LYS A 435 -31.68 32.09 -6.34
CA LYS A 435 -33.06 31.76 -5.97
C LYS A 435 -33.33 30.25 -5.83
N GLU A 436 -32.65 29.43 -6.63
CA GLU A 436 -32.90 27.98 -6.64
C GLU A 436 -32.13 27.26 -5.53
N ASN A 437 -32.82 26.37 -4.81
CA ASN A 437 -32.26 25.60 -3.70
C ASN A 437 -31.04 24.74 -4.09
N LYS A 438 -30.93 24.30 -5.35
CA LYS A 438 -29.80 23.46 -5.80
C LYS A 438 -28.44 24.18 -5.67
N TYR A 439 -28.44 25.51 -5.63
CA TYR A 439 -27.23 26.33 -5.43
C TYR A 439 -26.92 26.60 -3.96
N HIS A 440 -27.77 26.13 -3.04
CA HIS A 440 -27.59 26.28 -1.59
C HIS A 440 -26.99 25.02 -0.95
N ASN A 441 -27.17 23.88 -1.62
CA ASN A 441 -26.80 22.56 -1.11
C ASN A 441 -25.41 22.16 -1.61
N LEU A 442 -24.48 21.91 -0.68
CA LEU A 442 -23.08 21.62 -0.95
C LEU A 442 -22.87 20.43 -1.89
N TYR A 443 -23.66 19.35 -1.73
CA TYR A 443 -23.50 18.14 -2.54
C TYR A 443 -24.14 18.23 -3.92
N SER A 444 -25.17 19.06 -4.11
CA SER A 444 -25.77 19.29 -5.45
C SER A 444 -25.10 20.41 -6.23
N LEU A 445 -24.40 21.32 -5.56
CA LEU A 445 -23.78 22.48 -6.18
C LEU A 445 -22.58 22.08 -7.07
N SER A 446 -22.71 22.34 -8.37
CA SER A 446 -21.65 22.15 -9.37
C SER A 446 -21.13 23.48 -9.94
N SER A 447 -21.99 24.49 -10.04
CA SER A 447 -21.69 25.81 -10.58
C SER A 447 -22.74 26.81 -10.11
N PHE A 448 -22.43 28.11 -10.22
CA PHE A 448 -23.38 29.19 -9.96
C PHE A 448 -23.96 29.74 -11.27
N PRO A 449 -25.23 30.20 -11.28
CA PRO A 449 -25.90 30.72 -12.47
C PRO A 449 -25.60 32.21 -12.72
N CYS A 450 -24.36 32.63 -12.52
CA CYS A 450 -23.93 34.03 -12.56
C CYS A 450 -22.65 34.17 -13.39
N GLN A 451 -22.31 35.40 -13.77
CA GLN A 451 -21.08 35.73 -14.51
C GLN A 451 -20.42 36.98 -13.93
N GLY A 452 -19.14 37.20 -14.27
CA GLY A 452 -18.37 38.37 -13.86
C GLY A 452 -18.20 38.48 -12.34
N VAL A 453 -18.27 39.71 -11.83
CA VAL A 453 -18.04 40.04 -10.41
C VAL A 453 -18.97 39.26 -9.47
N GLU A 454 -20.21 39.01 -9.87
CA GLU A 454 -21.18 38.30 -9.05
C GLU A 454 -20.79 36.82 -8.87
N LEU A 455 -20.37 36.15 -9.95
CA LEU A 455 -19.84 34.79 -9.90
C LEU A 455 -18.59 34.73 -9.01
N HIS A 456 -17.70 35.71 -9.16
CA HIS A 456 -16.47 35.79 -8.37
C HIS A 456 -16.77 35.89 -6.86
N LYS A 457 -17.70 36.77 -6.47
CA LYS A 457 -18.15 36.89 -5.06
C LYS A 457 -18.79 35.60 -4.54
N LEU A 458 -19.64 34.95 -5.33
CA LEU A 458 -20.26 33.67 -4.93
C LEU A 458 -19.24 32.55 -4.75
N LEU A 459 -18.21 32.48 -5.62
CA LEU A 459 -17.13 31.51 -5.49
C LEU A 459 -16.22 31.82 -4.30
N MET A 460 -15.94 33.09 -4.03
CA MET A 460 -15.24 33.49 -2.81
C MET A 460 -16.03 33.09 -1.56
N ALA A 461 -17.33 33.38 -1.51
CA ALA A 461 -18.20 32.93 -0.43
C ALA A 461 -18.18 31.41 -0.29
N TYR A 462 -18.24 30.66 -1.39
CA TYR A 462 -18.18 29.20 -1.39
C TYR A 462 -16.86 28.69 -0.79
N ASN A 463 -15.72 29.15 -1.32
CA ASN A 463 -14.40 28.68 -0.93
C ASN A 463 -14.12 28.98 0.55
N PHE A 464 -14.46 30.18 1.03
CA PHE A 464 -14.32 30.53 2.45
C PHE A 464 -15.26 29.74 3.35
N SER A 465 -16.50 29.49 2.91
CA SER A 465 -17.46 28.69 3.70
C SER A 465 -17.01 27.24 3.83
N PHE A 466 -16.52 26.67 2.73
CA PHE A 466 -16.00 25.31 2.75
C PHE A 466 -14.72 25.22 3.59
N TYR A 467 -13.77 26.15 3.41
CA TYR A 467 -12.56 26.23 4.22
C TYR A 467 -12.89 26.37 5.72
N GLU A 468 -13.86 27.21 6.11
CA GLU A 468 -14.30 27.32 7.51
C GLU A 468 -14.80 25.99 8.07
N MET A 469 -15.60 25.24 7.30
CA MET A 469 -16.08 23.92 7.73
C MET A 469 -14.94 22.91 7.87
N VAL A 470 -13.97 22.94 6.96
CA VAL A 470 -12.79 22.07 7.01
C VAL A 470 -11.94 22.37 8.23
N MET A 471 -11.69 23.65 8.53
CA MET A 471 -10.91 24.06 9.70
C MET A 471 -11.60 23.74 11.04
N LYS A 472 -12.94 23.58 11.05
CA LYS A 472 -13.67 23.07 12.23
C LYS A 472 -13.50 21.57 12.46
N ASN A 473 -13.13 20.82 11.42
CA ASN A 473 -12.93 19.39 11.51
C ASN A 473 -11.51 19.06 11.98
N GLN A 474 -11.38 18.66 13.25
CA GLN A 474 -10.08 18.36 13.87
C GLN A 474 -9.44 17.05 13.38
N ASN A 475 -10.19 16.23 12.63
CA ASN A 475 -9.74 14.91 12.16
C ASN A 475 -9.01 14.97 10.81
N VAL A 476 -8.99 16.12 10.13
CA VAL A 476 -8.32 16.28 8.83
C VAL A 476 -7.14 17.23 8.95
N HIS A 477 -6.17 17.07 8.07
CA HIS A 477 -5.01 17.96 7.97
C HIS A 477 -5.42 19.37 7.54
N SER A 478 -4.65 20.40 7.92
CA SER A 478 -4.80 21.77 7.42
C SER A 478 -3.53 22.30 6.76
N PHE A 479 -3.75 23.06 5.69
CA PHE A 479 -2.72 23.83 5.00
C PHE A 479 -3.05 25.33 5.07
N PRO A 480 -2.07 26.19 4.81
CA PRO A 480 -2.28 27.62 4.61
C PRO A 480 -3.25 27.86 3.44
N PHE A 481 -4.14 28.85 3.56
CA PHE A 481 -5.10 29.14 2.51
C PHE A 481 -4.45 30.02 1.43
N LEU A 482 -4.16 29.42 0.28
CA LEU A 482 -3.48 30.01 -0.87
C LEU A 482 -4.51 30.52 -1.89
N LEU A 483 -4.60 31.84 -2.05
CA LEU A 483 -5.57 32.51 -2.94
C LEU A 483 -4.85 33.26 -4.06
N ASP A 484 -4.76 32.65 -5.24
CA ASP A 484 -4.05 33.24 -6.36
C ASP A 484 -4.94 34.20 -7.16
N ALA A 485 -4.51 35.46 -7.23
CA ALA A 485 -5.15 36.56 -7.93
C ALA A 485 -6.61 36.76 -7.52
N ILE A 486 -6.83 37.26 -6.30
CA ILE A 486 -8.17 37.49 -5.74
C ILE A 486 -9.02 38.49 -6.55
N PHE A 487 -8.44 39.19 -7.52
CA PHE A 487 -9.17 40.05 -8.46
C PHE A 487 -8.93 39.57 -9.89
N LYS A 488 -9.75 38.61 -10.32
CA LYS A 488 -9.70 38.07 -11.69
C LYS A 488 -10.47 38.94 -12.70
N GLU A 489 -11.56 39.54 -12.26
CA GLU A 489 -12.46 40.36 -13.08
C GLU A 489 -12.14 41.85 -12.95
N ASP A 490 -12.65 42.67 -13.88
CA ASP A 490 -12.67 44.13 -13.74
C ASP A 490 -13.68 44.53 -12.64
N ILE A 491 -13.27 44.39 -11.39
CA ILE A 491 -14.09 44.66 -10.22
C ILE A 491 -14.06 46.17 -9.95
N ASP A 492 -15.22 46.78 -9.71
CA ASP A 492 -15.33 48.20 -9.36
C ASP A 492 -14.79 48.50 -7.94
N THR A 493 -14.55 49.78 -7.64
CA THR A 493 -13.95 50.22 -6.37
C THR A 493 -14.79 49.84 -5.15
N GLU A 494 -16.13 49.88 -5.24
CA GLU A 494 -17.03 49.53 -4.13
C GLU A 494 -16.95 48.02 -3.86
N SER A 495 -17.09 47.20 -4.90
CA SER A 495 -16.95 45.74 -4.78
C SER A 495 -15.57 45.33 -4.27
N ARG A 496 -14.49 46.01 -4.66
CA ARG A 496 -13.14 45.78 -4.11
C ARG A 496 -13.09 46.08 -2.62
N GLY A 497 -13.64 47.22 -2.19
CA GLY A 497 -13.71 47.59 -0.78
C GLY A 497 -14.46 46.54 0.05
N ASN A 498 -15.58 46.03 -0.48
CA ASN A 498 -16.35 44.95 0.15
C ASN A 498 -15.53 43.65 0.26
N ILE A 499 -14.79 43.28 -0.79
CA ILE A 499 -13.90 42.10 -0.75
C ILE A 499 -12.81 42.27 0.31
N PHE A 500 -12.14 43.42 0.39
CA PHE A 500 -11.11 43.63 1.42
C PHE A 500 -11.68 43.63 2.83
N ASN A 501 -12.86 44.22 3.01
CA ASN A 501 -13.56 44.17 4.28
C ASN A 501 -13.94 42.73 4.64
N PHE A 502 -14.42 41.95 3.68
CA PHE A 502 -14.70 40.52 3.90
C PHE A 502 -13.43 39.75 4.29
N LEU A 503 -12.36 39.88 3.51
CA LEU A 503 -11.08 39.21 3.78
C LEU A 503 -10.51 39.60 5.15
N SER A 504 -10.60 40.87 5.56
CA SER A 504 -10.12 41.30 6.88
C SER A 504 -10.89 40.70 8.05
N HIS A 505 -12.17 40.37 7.84
CA HIS A 505 -12.97 39.69 8.87
C HIS A 505 -12.65 38.19 8.90
N GLU A 506 -12.66 37.52 7.75
CA GLU A 506 -12.43 36.07 7.70
C GLU A 506 -10.99 35.69 8.09
N THR A 507 -10.00 36.55 7.82
CA THR A 507 -8.60 36.31 8.19
C THR A 507 -8.35 36.35 9.70
N LYS A 508 -9.19 37.00 10.51
CA LYS A 508 -9.01 37.07 11.97
C LYS A 508 -9.28 35.76 12.69
N SER A 509 -10.16 34.93 12.13
CA SER A 509 -10.58 33.66 12.71
C SER A 509 -9.99 32.44 11.98
N SER A 510 -9.16 32.68 10.97
CA SER A 510 -8.61 31.65 10.09
C SER A 510 -7.14 31.38 10.36
N GLY A 511 -6.65 30.21 9.91
CA GLY A 511 -5.21 29.90 9.88
C GLY A 511 -4.42 30.83 8.96
N GLN A 512 -3.16 30.47 8.65
CA GLN A 512 -2.30 31.26 7.76
C GLN A 512 -2.95 31.45 6.37
N ILE A 513 -3.05 32.69 5.88
CA ILE A 513 -3.61 33.00 4.56
C ILE A 513 -2.57 33.74 3.72
N ILE A 514 -2.41 33.31 2.47
CA ILE A 514 -1.56 33.96 1.48
C ILE A 514 -2.42 34.27 0.26
N PHE A 515 -2.54 35.55 -0.09
CA PHE A 515 -3.31 35.95 -1.26
C PHE A 515 -2.57 36.95 -2.12
N SER A 516 -2.82 36.92 -3.43
CA SER A 516 -2.13 37.81 -4.36
C SER A 516 -3.05 38.89 -4.97
N VAL A 517 -2.53 40.12 -5.05
CA VAL A 517 -3.21 41.31 -5.55
C VAL A 517 -2.33 42.03 -6.58
N ALA A 518 -2.93 42.52 -7.67
CA ALA A 518 -2.22 43.36 -8.61
C ALA A 518 -1.99 44.76 -8.03
N GLU A 519 -0.75 45.23 -8.07
CA GLU A 519 -0.38 46.59 -7.71
C GLU A 519 0.46 47.19 -8.83
N TYR A 520 0.23 48.46 -9.15
CA TYR A 520 1.11 49.20 -10.04
C TYR A 520 1.27 50.60 -9.49
N LYS A 521 2.49 50.97 -9.08
CA LYS A 521 2.80 52.27 -8.47
C LYS A 521 3.10 53.37 -9.50
N GLY A 522 2.84 53.10 -10.78
CA GLY A 522 3.21 53.98 -11.89
C GLY A 522 4.69 53.90 -12.26
N ASP A 523 5.00 54.22 -13.52
CA ASP A 523 6.36 54.39 -14.04
C ASP A 523 6.43 55.65 -14.93
N GLU A 524 7.59 55.90 -15.56
CA GLU A 524 7.80 57.08 -16.41
C GLU A 524 6.81 57.20 -17.58
N THR A 525 6.14 56.09 -17.96
CA THR A 525 5.20 56.00 -19.08
C THR A 525 3.72 55.99 -18.67
N SER A 526 3.40 55.65 -17.41
CA SER A 526 2.06 55.82 -16.86
C SER A 526 2.14 56.21 -15.37
N LEU A 527 1.73 57.44 -15.07
CA LEU A 527 1.76 58.01 -13.72
C LEU A 527 0.55 57.62 -12.86
N VAL A 528 -0.46 56.97 -13.43
CA VAL A 528 -1.68 56.60 -12.69
C VAL A 528 -1.43 55.27 -11.98
N PRO A 529 -1.27 55.26 -10.64
CA PRO A 529 -1.16 54.01 -9.92
C PRO A 529 -2.48 53.24 -10.03
N LEU A 530 -2.38 51.93 -10.24
CA LEU A 530 -3.56 51.06 -10.24
C LEU A 530 -4.10 50.90 -8.82
N PHE A 531 -3.17 50.80 -7.85
CA PHE A 531 -3.48 50.39 -6.50
C PHE A 531 -2.33 50.74 -5.54
N ASP A 532 -2.67 50.96 -4.27
CA ASP A 532 -1.72 51.14 -3.17
C ASP A 532 -2.01 50.09 -2.09
N VAL A 533 -1.15 49.08 -2.01
CA VAL A 533 -1.32 47.95 -1.08
C VAL A 533 -0.97 48.34 0.35
N GLU A 534 -0.13 49.36 0.56
CA GLU A 534 0.20 49.85 1.90
C GLU A 534 -1.00 50.57 2.53
N ALA A 535 -1.70 51.38 1.75
CA ALA A 535 -2.97 51.99 2.17
C ALA A 535 -3.99 50.92 2.59
N ILE A 536 -4.09 49.82 1.84
CA ILE A 536 -5.04 48.73 2.12
C ILE A 536 -4.67 47.95 3.36
N LYS A 537 -3.37 47.65 3.53
CA LYS A 537 -2.88 47.04 4.76
C LYS A 537 -3.29 47.90 5.96
N SER A 538 -3.02 49.21 5.91
CA SER A 538 -3.33 50.11 7.03
C SER A 538 -4.83 50.26 7.31
N GLN A 539 -5.67 50.19 6.27
CA GLN A 539 -7.12 50.35 6.39
C GLN A 539 -7.83 49.08 6.86
N TYR A 540 -7.44 47.91 6.34
CA TYR A 540 -8.23 46.69 6.49
C TYR A 540 -7.55 45.63 7.35
N PHE A 541 -6.22 45.56 7.37
CA PHE A 541 -5.49 44.44 7.97
C PHE A 541 -4.67 44.84 9.20
N THR A 542 -4.23 43.84 9.97
CA THR A 542 -3.47 44.03 11.20
C THR A 542 -2.00 44.35 10.92
N ALA A 543 -1.29 44.92 11.90
CA ALA A 543 0.09 45.36 11.73
C ALA A 543 1.07 44.22 11.39
N ASP A 544 0.80 43.01 11.89
CA ASP A 544 1.54 41.76 11.66
C ASP A 544 1.32 41.14 10.26
N THR A 545 0.43 41.72 9.46
CA THR A 545 0.26 41.32 8.05
C THR A 545 1.55 41.57 7.26
N LYS A 546 2.07 40.54 6.60
CA LYS A 546 3.28 40.64 5.77
C LYS A 546 2.92 41.10 4.36
N LEU A 547 3.64 42.10 3.84
CA LEU A 547 3.61 42.47 2.43
C LEU A 547 4.81 41.85 1.72
N ILE A 548 4.56 41.15 0.62
CA ILE A 548 5.59 40.52 -0.22
C ILE A 548 5.50 41.15 -1.60
N CYS A 549 6.41 42.09 -1.89
CA CYS A 549 6.45 42.80 -3.16
C CYS A 549 7.28 42.02 -4.18
N ILE A 550 6.68 41.73 -5.34
CA ILE A 550 7.39 41.14 -6.49
C ILE A 550 7.60 42.21 -7.55
N GLY A 551 8.87 42.54 -7.83
CA GLY A 551 9.24 43.44 -8.91
C GLY A 551 9.02 44.93 -8.64
N ASP A 552 9.15 45.36 -7.38
CA ASP A 552 9.02 46.76 -6.95
C ASP A 552 7.70 47.43 -7.37
N SER A 553 6.67 46.63 -7.65
CA SER A 553 5.37 47.05 -8.17
C SER A 553 5.43 47.85 -9.48
N LYS A 554 6.54 47.72 -10.23
CA LYS A 554 6.79 48.41 -11.50
C LYS A 554 7.32 47.47 -12.58
N THR A 555 8.22 46.56 -12.22
CA THR A 555 8.87 45.66 -13.17
C THR A 555 7.99 44.44 -13.46
N LYS A 556 8.07 43.94 -14.69
CA LYS A 556 7.47 42.67 -15.12
C LYS A 556 8.58 41.62 -15.21
N ARG A 557 8.22 40.34 -15.10
CA ARG A 557 9.12 39.18 -15.18
C ARG A 557 10.33 39.32 -14.26
N SER A 558 10.06 39.55 -12.99
CA SER A 558 11.06 39.98 -12.00
C SER A 558 11.07 39.10 -10.75
N PHE A 559 10.47 37.90 -10.82
CA PHE A 559 10.49 36.94 -9.73
C PHE A 559 11.91 36.58 -9.32
N LEU A 560 12.73 36.13 -10.28
CA LEU A 560 14.17 35.94 -10.06
C LEU A 560 14.91 37.22 -10.43
N SER A 561 15.53 37.84 -9.44
CA SER A 561 16.33 39.06 -9.63
C SER A 561 17.79 38.80 -9.25
N LYS A 562 18.71 39.58 -9.81
CA LYS A 562 20.12 39.58 -9.39
C LYS A 562 20.18 40.20 -7.99
N SER A 563 19.93 39.40 -6.97
CA SER A 563 19.89 39.85 -5.59
C SER A 563 21.29 39.78 -4.99
N ALA A 564 21.76 40.92 -4.48
CA ALA A 564 22.96 41.06 -3.67
C ALA A 564 22.74 40.69 -2.18
N VAL A 565 21.61 40.08 -1.81
CA VAL A 565 21.19 39.85 -0.42
C VAL A 565 20.40 38.53 -0.26
N ILE A 566 20.93 37.41 -0.77
CA ILE A 566 20.50 36.08 -0.31
C ILE A 566 21.65 35.55 0.54
N ASP A 567 21.32 35.09 1.75
CA ASP A 567 22.30 34.57 2.68
C ASP A 567 23.04 33.38 2.05
N SER A 568 24.37 33.51 1.93
CA SER A 568 25.23 32.45 1.42
C SER A 568 25.18 31.20 2.29
N GLU A 569 24.96 31.34 3.61
CA GLU A 569 24.80 30.19 4.50
C GLU A 569 23.53 29.42 4.16
N LEU A 570 22.41 30.10 3.89
CA LEU A 570 21.16 29.47 3.48
C LEU A 570 21.31 28.75 2.13
N ILE A 571 22.00 29.36 1.16
CA ILE A 571 22.29 28.73 -0.13
C ILE A 571 23.14 27.47 0.07
N ASN A 572 24.24 27.56 0.82
CA ASN A 572 25.15 26.45 1.06
C ASN A 572 24.48 25.30 1.83
N ASP A 573 23.68 25.62 2.86
CA ASP A 573 22.88 24.66 3.60
C ASP A 573 21.87 23.95 2.68
N THR A 574 21.23 24.70 1.78
CA THR A 574 20.30 24.13 0.78
C THR A 574 21.00 23.19 -0.19
N ILE A 575 22.19 23.56 -0.68
CA ILE A 575 23.00 22.69 -1.55
C ILE A 575 23.42 21.43 -0.78
N SER A 576 23.78 21.55 0.50
CA SER A 576 24.15 20.40 1.33
C SER A 576 23.01 19.37 1.45
N PHE A 577 21.75 19.81 1.48
CA PHE A 577 20.60 18.90 1.45
C PHE A 577 20.49 18.14 0.13
N LEU A 578 20.78 18.79 -1.01
CA LEU A 578 20.75 18.16 -2.33
C LEU A 578 21.91 17.18 -2.54
N GLU A 579 22.99 17.26 -1.76
CA GLU A 579 24.15 16.37 -1.83
C GLU A 579 24.03 15.14 -0.90
N VAL A 580 22.98 15.05 -0.09
CA VAL A 580 22.71 13.87 0.75
C VAL A 580 22.58 12.63 -0.14
N VAL A 581 23.24 11.55 0.27
CA VAL A 581 23.24 10.23 -0.40
C VAL A 581 22.37 9.24 0.35
#